data_AF-A0A9N7VQ27-F1
#
_entry.id   AF-A0A9N7VQ27-F1
#
_cell.length_a   1.000
_cell.length_b   1.000
_cell.length_c   1.000
_cell.angle_alpha   90.00
_cell.angle_beta   90.00
_cell.angle_gamma   90.00
#
_symmetry.space_group_name_H-M   'P 1'
#
loop_
_entity.id
_entity.type
_entity.pdbx_description
1 polymer ?
#
loop_
_entity_poly.entity_id
_entity_poly.type
_entity_poly.pdbx_seq_one_letter_code
_entity_poly.pdbx_strand_id
1 'polypeptide(L)'
;MLVKFGEYSLQAGAVEVTRNNKGCLRHDTPNPNPKLRAKLTDLEGRSRRCNVRLIELDRAHRALRPKPAAGEKPRAVITKDIRAARKKRGELKYDGKLVYIYEDYCPEVLDQRSEYKEVMRQLYALNLKPSLLYPARLFIRAEDGSRRRLASAKEAVMGISQ
;
A
#
# COMPACT_ATOMS: atom_id res chain seq x y z
N MET A 1 -20.13 -16.18 33.85
CA MET A 1 -19.11 -16.36 34.91
C MET A 1 -18.87 -15.00 35.56
N LEU A 2 -19.41 -14.83 36.75
CA LEU A 2 -19.13 -13.69 37.64
C LEU A 2 -17.95 -14.08 38.53
N VAL A 3 -16.99 -13.17 38.70
CA VAL A 3 -16.14 -13.16 39.90
C VAL A 3 -16.16 -11.73 40.43
N LYS A 4 -16.80 -11.56 41.59
CA LYS A 4 -16.76 -10.36 42.42
C LYS A 4 -15.54 -10.40 43.32
N PHE A 5 -14.95 -9.23 43.57
CA PHE A 5 -14.35 -8.79 44.84
C PHE A 5 -14.53 -7.25 44.81
N GLY A 6 -15.16 -6.55 45.75
CA GLY A 6 -15.25 -6.74 47.19
C GLY A 6 -14.68 -5.46 47.82
N GLU A 7 -15.59 -4.57 48.27
CA GLU A 7 -15.40 -3.43 49.20
C GLU A 7 -14.42 -2.33 48.73
N TYR A 8 -14.75 -1.03 48.72
CA TYR A 8 -14.86 -0.12 49.86
C TYR A 8 -15.77 1.08 49.52
N SER A 9 -16.46 1.57 50.55
CA SER A 9 -17.18 2.84 50.60
C SER A 9 -16.21 4.03 50.56
N LEU A 10 -16.62 5.15 49.94
CA LEU A 10 -16.13 6.50 50.25
C LEU A 10 -17.05 7.56 49.65
N GLN A 11 -17.24 8.62 50.43
CA GLN A 11 -18.28 9.66 50.33
C GLN A 11 -18.11 10.60 49.14
N ALA A 12 -19.23 11.22 48.74
CA ALA A 12 -19.28 12.35 47.83
C ALA A 12 -18.54 13.56 48.42
N GLY A 13 -17.46 13.96 47.75
CA GLY A 13 -16.78 15.24 47.94
C GLY A 13 -16.39 15.77 46.58
N ALA A 14 -17.05 16.84 46.14
CA ALA A 14 -16.76 17.52 44.89
C ALA A 14 -15.34 18.09 44.91
N VAL A 15 -14.48 17.65 43.98
CA VAL A 15 -13.26 18.38 43.57
C VAL A 15 -13.12 18.22 42.06
N GLU A 16 -12.79 19.33 41.44
CA GLU A 16 -12.91 19.65 40.02
C GLU A 16 -12.21 18.69 39.05
N VAL A 17 -12.86 18.51 37.89
CA VAL A 17 -12.28 17.85 36.72
C VAL A 17 -11.25 18.79 36.08
N THR A 18 -9.96 18.55 36.35
CA THR A 18 -8.91 18.83 35.36
C THR A 18 -8.44 17.51 34.77
N ARG A 19 -8.46 17.44 33.43
CA ARG A 19 -8.20 16.24 32.63
C ARG A 19 -6.76 15.73 32.85
N ASN A 20 -6.59 14.86 33.83
CA ASN A 20 -5.46 13.94 33.89
C ASN A 20 -5.87 12.61 33.26
N ASN A 21 -5.28 12.28 32.11
CA ASN A 21 -5.21 10.88 31.68
C ASN A 21 -3.76 10.48 31.37
N LYS A 22 -3.05 10.23 32.46
CA LYS A 22 -2.26 9.03 32.74
C LYS A 22 -1.32 8.61 31.62
N GLY A 23 -0.09 9.11 31.73
CA GLY A 23 1.07 8.53 31.06
C GLY A 23 1.12 7.03 31.30
N CYS A 24 1.36 6.29 30.23
CA CYS A 24 1.71 4.88 30.29
C CYS A 24 2.83 4.74 31.32
N LEU A 25 2.61 3.91 32.35
CA LEU A 25 3.60 3.61 33.37
C LEU A 25 4.89 3.17 32.67
N ARG A 26 5.89 4.05 32.67
CA ARG A 26 7.26 3.67 32.35
C ARG A 26 7.69 2.81 33.52
N HIS A 27 7.70 1.50 33.31
CA HIS A 27 8.58 0.66 34.11
C HIS A 27 9.99 1.09 33.75
N ASP A 28 10.54 2.02 34.53
CA ASP A 28 11.95 2.39 34.46
C ASP A 28 12.73 1.16 34.89
N THR A 29 13.18 0.39 33.90
CA THR A 29 14.14 -0.69 34.16
C THR A 29 15.41 -0.04 34.70
N PRO A 30 15.87 -0.41 35.90
CA PRO A 30 17.08 0.17 36.45
C PRO A 30 18.24 -0.37 35.64
N ASN A 31 18.87 0.55 34.89
CA ASN A 31 20.03 0.36 34.04
C ASN A 31 19.76 -0.26 32.65
N PRO A 32 19.27 0.52 31.68
CA PRO A 32 19.28 0.09 30.29
C PRO A 32 20.73 -0.12 29.84
N ASN A 33 21.07 -1.36 29.48
CA ASN A 33 22.41 -1.75 29.04
C ASN A 33 22.98 -0.68 28.08
N PRO A 34 24.17 -0.10 28.37
CA PRO A 34 24.69 1.04 27.61
C PRO A 34 24.81 0.73 26.11
N LYS A 35 25.02 -0.55 25.75
CA LYS A 35 25.03 -1.01 24.35
C LYS A 35 23.66 -0.86 23.67
N LEU A 36 22.55 -1.10 24.39
CA LEU A 36 21.20 -0.96 23.86
C LEU A 36 20.82 0.51 23.67
N ARG A 37 21.21 1.36 24.63
CA ARG A 37 20.97 2.81 24.55
C ARG A 37 21.72 3.41 23.36
N ALA A 38 23.00 3.06 23.19
CA ALA A 38 23.80 3.50 22.04
C ALA A 38 23.21 3.02 20.70
N LYS A 39 22.73 1.77 20.62
CA LYS A 39 22.03 1.25 19.43
C LYS A 39 20.75 2.02 19.12
N LEU A 40 19.96 2.38 20.14
CA LEU A 40 18.75 3.20 19.97
C LEU A 40 19.08 4.59 19.44
N THR A 41 20.09 5.25 20.00
CA THR A 41 20.52 6.59 19.56
C THR A 41 21.12 6.58 18.15
N ASP A 42 21.89 5.55 17.80
CA ASP A 42 22.40 5.35 16.44
C ASP A 42 21.26 5.09 15.45
N LEU A 43 20.29 4.25 15.80
CA LEU A 43 19.12 3.98 14.94
C LEU A 43 18.25 5.23 14.75
N GLU A 44 18.03 6.00 15.81
CA GLU A 44 17.34 7.29 15.75
C GLU A 44 18.11 8.31 14.91
N GLY A 45 19.43 8.40 15.09
CA GLY A 45 20.30 9.29 14.31
C GLY A 45 20.41 8.89 12.84
N ARG A 46 20.32 7.59 12.52
CA ARG A 46 20.19 7.10 11.14
C ARG A 46 18.81 7.40 10.58
N SER A 47 17.75 7.28 11.37
CA SER A 47 16.38 7.60 10.95
C SER A 47 16.23 9.08 10.59
N ARG A 48 16.71 9.99 11.47
CA ARG A 48 16.70 11.44 11.24
C ARG A 48 17.47 11.89 10.00
N ARG A 49 18.53 11.15 9.64
CA ARG A 49 19.33 11.39 8.43
C ARG A 49 18.87 10.57 7.23
N CYS A 50 17.75 9.85 7.32
CA CYS A 50 17.28 8.89 6.33
C CYS A 50 18.33 7.82 5.92
N ASN A 51 19.34 7.57 6.78
CA ASN A 51 20.36 6.53 6.61
C ASN A 51 19.86 5.13 7.03
N VAL A 52 18.62 4.99 7.52
CA VAL A 52 17.96 3.69 7.61
C VAL A 52 17.32 3.39 6.25
N ARG A 53 18.02 2.61 5.42
CA ARG A 53 17.43 2.05 4.19
C ARG A 53 16.46 0.93 4.56
N LEU A 54 15.26 1.28 5.00
CA LEU A 54 14.13 0.36 4.95
C LEU A 54 13.77 0.16 3.46
N ILE A 55 14.42 -0.82 2.83
CA ILE A 55 14.05 -1.42 1.53
C ILE A 55 13.70 -0.35 0.47
N GLU A 56 14.69 0.24 -0.21
CA GLU A 56 14.57 0.95 -1.51
C GLU A 56 13.28 1.79 -1.77
N LEU A 57 12.68 2.38 -0.74
CA LEU A 57 11.45 3.16 -0.85
C LEU A 57 11.76 4.62 -0.58
N ASP A 58 12.02 5.39 -1.64
CA ASP A 58 12.33 6.83 -1.55
C ASP A 58 11.25 7.64 -0.81
N ARG A 59 9.97 7.30 -1.04
CA ARG A 59 8.84 8.00 -0.45
C ARG A 59 7.61 7.11 -0.43
N ALA A 60 7.05 6.90 0.76
CA ALA A 60 5.77 6.24 0.98
C ALA A 60 4.88 7.14 1.83
N HIS A 61 3.63 7.35 1.42
CA HIS A 61 2.65 8.08 2.21
C HIS A 61 1.25 7.50 1.99
N ARG A 62 0.31 7.84 2.88
CA ARG A 62 -1.10 7.46 2.72
C ARG A 62 -1.82 8.52 1.90
N ALA A 63 -2.85 8.11 1.16
CA ALA A 63 -3.72 9.04 0.44
C ALA A 63 -4.26 10.13 1.37
N LEU A 64 -4.39 11.35 0.83
CA LEU A 64 -4.85 12.56 1.53
C LEU A 64 -6.37 12.55 1.76
N ARG A 65 -6.91 11.45 2.28
CA ARG A 65 -8.32 11.34 2.69
C ARG A 65 -8.44 11.33 4.21
N PRO A 66 -9.60 11.73 4.77
CA PRO A 66 -9.88 11.62 6.20
C PRO A 66 -9.56 10.22 6.74
N LYS A 67 -9.24 10.15 8.03
CA LYS A 67 -8.96 8.87 8.68
C LYS A 67 -10.24 8.01 8.64
N PRO A 68 -10.17 6.78 8.11
CA PRO A 68 -11.33 5.89 8.08
C PRO A 68 -11.77 5.53 9.49
N ALA A 69 -13.08 5.29 9.66
CA ALA A 69 -13.64 4.78 10.90
C ALA A 69 -13.18 3.34 11.18
N ALA A 70 -13.40 2.86 12.42
CA ALA A 70 -13.08 1.48 12.78
C ALA A 70 -13.90 0.51 11.93
N GLY A 71 -13.24 -0.36 11.17
CA GLY A 71 -13.87 -1.34 10.26
C GLY A 71 -13.96 -0.90 8.80
N GLU A 72 -13.72 0.37 8.48
CA GLU A 72 -13.71 0.85 7.09
C GLU A 72 -12.43 0.45 6.34
N LYS A 73 -12.48 0.52 5.00
CA LYS A 73 -11.34 0.19 4.15
C LYS A 73 -10.14 1.10 4.44
N PRO A 74 -8.94 0.53 4.69
CA PRO A 74 -7.74 1.32 4.91
C PRO A 74 -7.41 2.25 3.74
N ARG A 75 -6.83 3.42 4.04
CA ARG A 75 -6.32 4.35 3.02
C ARG A 75 -5.22 3.68 2.19
N ALA A 76 -5.28 3.90 0.87
CA ALA A 76 -4.23 3.47 -0.05
C ALA A 76 -2.87 4.08 0.34
N VAL A 77 -1.81 3.29 0.14
CA VAL A 77 -0.43 3.72 0.31
C VAL A 77 0.13 4.02 -1.08
N ILE A 78 0.62 5.24 -1.27
CA ILE A 78 1.21 5.73 -2.52
C ILE A 78 2.73 5.74 -2.33
N THR A 79 3.44 5.09 -3.23
CA THR A 79 4.91 4.95 -3.16
C THR A 79 5.54 5.08 -4.55
N LYS A 80 6.75 5.65 -4.62
CA LYS A 80 7.40 5.99 -5.91
C LYS A 80 8.10 4.84 -6.63
N ASP A 81 8.54 3.80 -5.93
CA ASP A 81 9.17 2.64 -6.57
C ASP A 81 8.54 1.33 -6.10
N ILE A 82 7.98 0.60 -7.05
CA ILE A 82 7.33 -0.69 -6.82
C ILE A 82 7.81 -1.74 -7.81
N ARG A 83 8.98 -1.60 -8.46
CA ARG A 83 9.46 -2.64 -9.40
C ARG A 83 9.48 -4.03 -8.75
N ALA A 84 9.97 -4.12 -7.52
CA ALA A 84 9.94 -5.35 -6.74
C ALA A 84 8.51 -5.78 -6.35
N ALA A 85 7.65 -4.83 -5.98
CA ALA A 85 6.28 -5.13 -5.56
C ALA A 85 5.38 -5.54 -6.74
N ARG A 86 5.64 -5.04 -7.96
CA ARG A 86 4.95 -5.45 -9.20
C ARG A 86 5.13 -6.94 -9.47
N LYS A 87 6.31 -7.51 -9.20
CA LYS A 87 6.57 -8.95 -9.35
C LYS A 87 5.73 -9.81 -8.39
N LYS A 88 5.31 -9.25 -7.25
CA LYS A 88 4.53 -9.94 -6.21
C LYS A 88 3.03 -9.68 -6.30
N ARG A 89 2.56 -9.09 -7.41
CA ARG A 89 1.12 -8.87 -7.64
C ARG A 89 0.38 -10.22 -7.61
N GLY A 90 -0.76 -10.26 -6.93
CA GLY A 90 -1.58 -11.47 -6.81
C GLY A 90 -1.16 -12.42 -5.68
N GLU A 91 0.05 -12.27 -5.13
CA GLU A 91 0.57 -13.13 -4.06
C GLU A 91 0.73 -12.39 -2.72
N LEU A 92 0.86 -11.06 -2.76
CA LEU A 92 1.11 -10.25 -1.58
C LEU A 92 -0.10 -10.28 -0.62
N LYS A 93 0.07 -10.87 0.57
CA LYS A 93 -0.94 -10.89 1.64
C LYS A 93 -0.45 -10.12 2.86
N TYR A 94 -1.37 -9.42 3.51
CA TYR A 94 -1.18 -8.77 4.82
C TYR A 94 -2.36 -9.16 5.71
N ASP A 95 -2.09 -9.72 6.89
CA ASP A 95 -3.13 -10.18 7.82
C ASP A 95 -4.13 -11.14 7.15
N GLY A 96 -3.61 -12.10 6.36
CA GLY A 96 -4.41 -13.04 5.57
C GLY A 96 -5.15 -12.45 4.36
N LYS A 97 -5.19 -11.11 4.22
CA LYS A 97 -5.91 -10.41 3.15
C LYS A 97 -4.99 -10.07 1.98
N LEU A 98 -5.49 -10.21 0.76
CA LEU A 98 -4.73 -9.88 -0.44
C LEU A 98 -4.54 -8.36 -0.56
N VAL A 99 -3.29 -7.95 -0.79
CA VAL A 99 -2.90 -6.57 -1.03
C VAL A 99 -2.79 -6.35 -2.53
N TYR A 100 -3.61 -5.46 -3.04
CA TYR A 100 -3.59 -5.08 -4.45
C TYR A 100 -2.64 -3.91 -4.67
N ILE A 101 -1.78 -4.05 -5.68
CA ILE A 101 -0.85 -3.02 -6.11
C ILE A 101 -1.31 -2.54 -7.48
N TYR A 102 -1.62 -1.26 -7.59
CA TYR A 102 -2.00 -0.61 -8.84
C TYR A 102 -0.99 0.48 -9.21
N GLU A 103 -0.98 0.86 -10.48
CA GLU A 103 -0.18 1.97 -10.98
C GLU A 103 -1.00 3.26 -10.84
N ASP A 104 -0.35 4.37 -10.49
CA ASP A 104 -1.00 5.65 -10.26
C ASP A 104 -0.95 6.48 -11.55
N TYR A 105 -1.97 6.32 -12.41
CA TYR A 105 -2.09 7.04 -13.68
C TYR A 105 -3.01 8.25 -13.51
N CYS A 106 -2.77 9.32 -14.29
CA CYS A 106 -3.71 10.43 -14.39
C CYS A 106 -5.02 9.98 -15.06
N PRO A 107 -6.16 10.67 -14.80
CA PRO A 107 -7.46 10.30 -15.33
C PRO A 107 -7.49 10.19 -16.86
N GLU A 108 -6.87 11.14 -17.57
CA GLU A 108 -6.78 11.11 -19.04
C GLU A 108 -6.15 9.82 -19.58
N VAL A 109 -5.10 9.33 -18.91
CA VAL A 109 -4.45 8.07 -19.28
C VAL A 109 -5.32 6.87 -18.93
N LEU A 110 -6.09 6.92 -17.84
CA LEU A 110 -7.04 5.87 -17.49
C LEU A 110 -8.16 5.77 -18.53
N ASP A 111 -8.67 6.91 -19.01
CA ASP A 111 -9.70 6.97 -20.06
C ASP A 111 -9.19 6.35 -21.35
N GLN A 112 -8.00 6.76 -21.82
CA GLN A 112 -7.36 6.15 -23.00
C GLN A 112 -7.15 4.63 -22.85
N ARG A 113 -6.77 4.17 -21.65
CA ARG A 113 -6.55 2.73 -21.39
C ARG A 113 -7.86 1.95 -21.32
N SER A 114 -8.97 2.61 -20.96
CA SER A 114 -10.29 1.99 -20.89
C SER A 114 -10.81 1.58 -22.28
N GLU A 115 -10.44 2.32 -23.33
CA GLU A 115 -10.79 2.01 -24.72
C GLU A 115 -10.25 0.65 -25.16
N TYR A 116 -9.08 0.25 -24.66
CA TYR A 116 -8.46 -1.03 -24.98
C TYR A 116 -9.00 -2.20 -24.17
N LYS A 117 -9.91 -1.98 -23.21
CA LYS A 117 -10.38 -3.02 -22.28
C LYS A 117 -11.04 -4.21 -23.00
N GLU A 118 -11.89 -3.92 -23.98
CA GLU A 118 -12.60 -4.96 -24.75
C GLU A 118 -11.65 -5.71 -25.69
N VAL A 119 -10.79 -4.97 -26.38
CA VAL A 119 -9.73 -5.52 -27.25
C VAL A 119 -8.82 -6.45 -26.46
N MET A 120 -8.37 -6.04 -25.27
CA MET A 120 -7.54 -6.87 -24.40
C MET A 120 -8.23 -8.18 -24.03
N ARG A 121 -9.54 -8.14 -23.71
CA ARG A 121 -10.33 -9.34 -23.40
C ARG A 121 -10.35 -10.31 -24.58
N GLN A 122 -10.55 -9.80 -25.80
CA GLN A 122 -10.54 -10.62 -27.02
C GLN A 122 -9.15 -11.22 -27.28
N LEU A 123 -8.08 -10.42 -27.13
CA LEU A 123 -6.71 -10.90 -27.31
C LEU A 123 -6.33 -11.99 -26.29
N TYR A 124 -6.78 -11.88 -25.03
CA TYR A 124 -6.60 -12.94 -24.05
C TYR A 124 -7.39 -14.20 -24.40
N ALA A 125 -8.59 -14.08 -24.95
CA ALA A 125 -9.38 -15.23 -25.42
C ALA A 125 -8.71 -15.98 -26.57
N LEU A 126 -7.93 -15.27 -27.39
CA LEU A 126 -7.12 -15.83 -28.47
C LEU A 126 -5.74 -16.35 -28.01
N ASN A 127 -5.51 -16.45 -26.69
CA ASN A 127 -4.24 -16.87 -26.09
C ASN A 127 -3.02 -16.01 -26.47
N LEU A 128 -3.24 -14.81 -26.99
CA LEU A 128 -2.18 -13.84 -27.23
C LEU A 128 -1.73 -13.21 -25.90
N LYS A 129 -0.50 -12.70 -25.88
CA LYS A 129 0.08 -12.03 -24.70
C LYS A 129 0.13 -10.51 -24.93
N PRO A 130 -1.01 -9.80 -24.86
CA PRO A 130 -1.01 -8.36 -25.06
C PRO A 130 -0.39 -7.64 -23.86
N SER A 131 0.22 -6.48 -24.13
CA SER A 131 0.85 -5.62 -23.13
C SER A 131 0.52 -4.17 -23.42
N LEU A 132 -0.13 -3.50 -22.47
CA LEU A 132 -0.47 -2.08 -22.57
C LEU A 132 0.57 -1.25 -21.80
N LEU A 133 1.48 -0.62 -22.53
CA LEU A 133 2.54 0.24 -21.97
C LEU A 133 2.04 1.67 -21.77
N TYR A 134 2.63 2.37 -20.80
CA TYR A 134 2.35 3.79 -20.57
C TYR A 134 2.67 4.63 -21.83
N PRO A 135 1.84 5.63 -22.17
CA PRO A 135 0.55 5.98 -21.55
C PRO A 135 -0.59 5.00 -21.87
N ALA A 136 -0.84 4.72 -23.15
CA ALA A 136 -1.83 3.75 -23.62
C ALA A 136 -1.39 3.14 -24.97
N ARG A 137 -0.22 2.47 -24.97
CA ARG A 137 0.37 1.86 -26.18
C ARG A 137 0.22 0.35 -26.12
N LEU A 138 -0.63 -0.22 -26.98
CA LEU A 138 -0.86 -1.66 -27.04
C LEU A 138 0.22 -2.35 -27.86
N PHE A 139 0.82 -3.38 -27.29
CA PHE A 139 1.75 -4.29 -27.94
C PHE A 139 1.22 -5.71 -27.90
N ILE A 140 1.40 -6.45 -28.98
CA ILE A 140 1.14 -7.89 -29.06
C ILE A 140 2.47 -8.58 -29.29
N ARG A 141 2.66 -9.70 -28.59
CA ARG A 141 3.75 -10.64 -28.87
C ARG A 141 3.24 -11.66 -29.88
N ALA A 142 3.79 -11.63 -31.08
CA ALA A 142 3.52 -12.64 -32.10
C ALA A 142 4.27 -13.95 -31.78
N GLU A 143 3.89 -15.04 -32.46
CA GLU A 143 4.48 -16.36 -32.26
C GLU A 143 5.98 -16.40 -32.63
N ASP A 144 6.37 -15.58 -33.60
CA ASP A 144 7.77 -15.34 -34.01
C ASP A 144 8.62 -14.63 -32.92
N GLY A 145 7.99 -14.25 -31.79
CA GLY A 145 8.64 -13.51 -30.71
C GLY A 145 8.76 -12.00 -30.97
N SER A 146 8.37 -11.51 -32.14
CA SER A 146 8.34 -10.10 -32.48
C SER A 146 7.25 -9.37 -31.67
N ARG A 147 7.50 -8.09 -31.39
CA ARG A 147 6.56 -7.22 -30.70
C ARG A 147 5.99 -6.22 -31.68
N ARG A 148 4.71 -6.36 -32.02
CA ARG A 148 4.01 -5.42 -32.87
C ARG A 148 3.26 -4.39 -32.02
N ARG A 149 3.43 -3.11 -32.34
CA ARG A 149 2.64 -2.02 -31.79
C ARG A 149 1.34 -1.88 -32.58
N LEU A 150 0.22 -1.73 -31.88
CA LEU A 150 -1.06 -1.32 -32.45
C LEU A 150 -1.29 0.14 -32.06
N ALA A 151 -1.50 1.01 -33.06
CA ALA A 151 -1.53 2.45 -32.82
C ALA A 151 -2.90 2.92 -32.33
N SER A 152 -3.97 2.20 -32.68
CA SER A 152 -5.34 2.51 -32.31
C SER A 152 -6.13 1.28 -31.87
N ALA A 153 -7.12 1.48 -30.98
CA ALA A 153 -8.07 0.44 -30.58
C ALA A 153 -8.84 -0.13 -31.80
N LYS A 154 -9.15 0.72 -32.79
CA LYS A 154 -9.84 0.29 -34.02
C LYS A 154 -8.99 -0.65 -34.88
N GLU A 155 -7.70 -0.33 -35.03
CA GLU A 155 -6.75 -1.19 -35.74
C GLU A 155 -6.56 -2.54 -35.04
N ALA A 156 -6.59 -2.53 -33.71
CA ALA A 156 -6.47 -3.73 -32.91
C ALA A 156 -7.67 -4.67 -33.11
N VAL A 157 -8.89 -4.13 -33.23
CA VAL A 157 -10.08 -4.92 -33.57
C VAL A 157 -9.97 -5.49 -34.97
N MET A 158 -9.54 -4.68 -35.96
CA MET A 158 -9.41 -5.17 -37.33
C MET A 158 -8.34 -6.26 -37.48
N GLY A 159 -7.25 -6.18 -36.71
CA GLY A 159 -6.20 -7.20 -36.70
C GLY A 159 -6.57 -8.51 -36.00
N ILE A 160 -7.70 -8.56 -35.27
CA ILE A 160 -8.22 -9.77 -34.64
C ILE A 160 -9.10 -10.59 -35.61
N SER A 161 -9.71 -9.94 -36.60
CA SER A 161 -10.65 -10.57 -37.54
C SER A 161 -9.99 -11.12 -38.82
N GLN A 162 -8.66 -11.06 -38.93
CA GLN A 162 -7.89 -11.61 -40.06
C GLN A 162 -7.19 -12.90 -39.65
#